data_AF-A0A357K6Z5-F1
#
_entry.id   AF-A0A357K6Z5-F1
#
_cell.length_a   1.000
_cell.length_b   1.000
_cell.length_c   1.000
_cell.angle_alpha   90.00
_cell.angle_beta   90.00
_cell.angle_gamma   90.00
#
_symmetry.space_group_name_H-M   'P 1'
#
loop_
_entity.id
_entity.type
_entity.pdbx_description
1 polymer ?
#
loop_
_entity_poly.entity_id
_entity_poly.type
_entity_poly.pdbx_seq_one_letter_code
_entity_poly.pdbx_strand_id
1 'polypeptide(L)'
;AQVHPAVGRAFSSWLEAETHARVVIREAAILFESGSGATCDVTLTVEAPEALRIRRAQDRARQHGQVVPSESEIQARLARQWTEAQRVSKADHVLRNDAKDALLPQVLAIWALLTQESH
;
A
#
# COMPACT_ATOMS: atom_id res chain seq x y z
N ALA A 1 -9.38 14.97 -12.26
CA ALA A 1 -9.70 15.03 -10.83
C ALA A 1 -8.78 16.04 -10.14
N GLN A 2 -9.32 17.07 -9.48
CA GLN A 2 -8.52 18.16 -8.86
C GLN A 2 -7.92 17.77 -7.48
N VAL A 3 -8.34 16.63 -6.93
CA VAL A 3 -7.95 16.18 -5.59
C VAL A 3 -6.49 15.70 -5.53
N HIS A 4 -6.03 14.90 -6.50
CA HIS A 4 -4.66 14.35 -6.49
C HIS A 4 -3.56 15.42 -6.40
N PRO A 5 -3.58 16.50 -7.22
CA PRO A 5 -2.59 17.57 -7.09
C PRO A 5 -2.64 18.29 -5.75
N ALA A 6 -3.85 18.49 -5.17
CA ALA A 6 -4.00 19.16 -3.88
C ALA A 6 -3.45 18.32 -2.72
N VAL A 7 -3.76 17.01 -2.71
CA VAL A 7 -3.22 16.06 -1.73
C VAL A 7 -1.70 15.95 -1.85
N GLY A 8 -1.16 15.93 -3.08
CA GLY A 8 0.28 15.93 -3.31
C GLY A 8 0.97 17.16 -2.72
N ARG A 9 0.44 18.37 -2.97
CA ARG A 9 0.99 19.60 -2.38
C ARG A 9 0.92 19.61 -0.85
N ALA A 10 -0.21 19.17 -0.29
CA ALA A 10 -0.34 19.08 1.17
C ALA A 10 0.67 18.10 1.78
N PHE A 11 0.91 16.96 1.12
CA PHE A 11 1.94 16.02 1.53
C PHE A 11 3.35 16.63 1.45
N SER A 12 3.70 17.32 0.37
CA SER A 12 5.00 18.00 0.24
C SER A 12 5.22 19.04 1.34
N SER A 13 4.24 19.90 1.60
CA SER A 13 4.35 20.89 2.68
C SER A 13 4.44 20.25 4.07
N TRP A 14 3.74 19.14 4.30
CA TRP A 14 3.89 18.38 5.54
C TRP A 14 5.30 17.77 5.65
N LEU A 15 5.79 17.13 4.58
CA LEU A 15 7.11 16.50 4.54
C LEU A 15 8.24 17.50 4.81
N GLU A 16 8.15 18.72 4.27
CA GLU A 16 9.12 19.80 4.54
C GLU A 16 9.20 20.19 6.02
N ALA A 17 8.13 19.99 6.79
CA ALA A 17 8.11 20.25 8.23
C ALA A 17 8.67 19.08 9.07
N GLU A 18 8.78 17.88 8.49
CA GLU A 18 9.25 16.66 9.18
C GLU A 18 10.77 16.53 9.11
N THR A 19 11.49 17.42 9.79
CA THR A 19 12.96 17.50 9.73
C THR A 19 13.70 16.43 10.56
N HIS A 20 13.00 15.74 11.45
CA HIS A 20 13.59 14.77 12.38
C HIS A 20 13.25 13.32 12.05
N ALA A 21 12.31 13.08 11.15
CA ALA A 21 11.90 11.75 10.75
C ALA A 21 12.97 11.12 9.84
N ARG A 22 13.49 9.94 10.22
CA ARG A 22 14.43 9.18 9.38
C ARG A 22 13.73 8.45 8.23
N VAL A 23 12.48 8.06 8.43
CA VAL A 23 11.67 7.32 7.47
C VAL A 23 10.24 7.87 7.52
N VAL A 24 9.67 8.11 6.35
CA VAL A 24 8.28 8.50 6.18
C VAL A 24 7.57 7.42 5.37
N ILE A 25 6.43 6.93 5.87
CA ILE A 25 5.62 5.93 5.18
C ILE A 25 4.42 6.63 4.54
N ARG A 26 4.32 6.53 3.22
CA ARG A 26 3.20 7.07 2.45
C ARG A 26 2.28 5.95 1.97
N GLU A 27 1.13 5.80 2.63
CA GLU A 27 0.11 4.82 2.23
C GLU A 27 -0.76 5.36 1.09
N ALA A 28 -0.87 4.62 -0.01
CA ALA A 28 -1.79 4.93 -1.09
C ALA A 28 -2.28 3.66 -1.81
N ALA A 29 -3.59 3.50 -1.93
CA ALA A 29 -4.20 2.36 -2.62
C ALA A 29 -3.96 2.34 -4.15
N ILE A 30 -3.56 3.48 -4.73
CA ILE A 30 -3.28 3.65 -6.17
C ILE A 30 -1.95 4.39 -6.39
N LEU A 31 -0.92 3.99 -5.64
CA LEU A 31 0.39 4.68 -5.62
C LEU A 31 1.02 4.76 -7.02
N PHE A 32 1.00 3.67 -7.77
CA PHE A 32 1.64 3.58 -9.08
C PHE A 32 0.77 4.20 -10.17
N GLU A 33 -0.54 3.96 -10.14
CA GLU A 33 -1.51 4.47 -11.12
C GLU A 33 -1.60 5.99 -11.10
N SER A 34 -1.43 6.58 -9.92
CA SER A 34 -1.42 8.04 -9.74
C SER A 34 -0.07 8.68 -10.07
N GLY A 35 0.97 7.89 -10.36
CA GLY A 35 2.34 8.38 -10.53
C GLY A 35 3.03 8.83 -9.23
N SER A 36 2.35 8.72 -8.09
CA SER A 36 2.86 9.16 -6.79
C SER A 36 4.10 8.38 -6.33
N GLY A 37 4.25 7.14 -6.78
CA GLY A 37 5.42 6.31 -6.51
C GLY A 37 6.75 6.92 -6.98
N ALA A 38 6.74 7.79 -8.01
CA ALA A 38 7.95 8.44 -8.53
C ALA A 38 8.61 9.41 -7.53
N THR A 39 7.90 9.77 -6.45
CA THR A 39 8.40 10.65 -5.38
C THR A 39 8.78 9.90 -4.10
N CYS A 40 8.85 8.57 -4.16
CA CYS A 40 9.28 7.73 -3.04
C CYS A 40 10.68 7.19 -3.35
N ASP A 41 11.57 7.17 -2.35
CA ASP A 41 12.92 6.59 -2.49
C ASP A 41 12.86 5.06 -2.61
N VAL A 42 11.90 4.45 -1.92
CA VAL A 42 11.62 3.02 -1.93
C VAL A 42 10.11 2.79 -1.98
N THR A 43 9.68 1.84 -2.79
CA THR A 43 8.29 1.44 -2.96
C THR A 43 8.05 0.01 -2.52
N LEU A 44 6.91 -0.21 -1.86
CA LEU A 44 6.52 -1.50 -1.33
C LEU A 44 5.09 -1.84 -1.73
N THR A 45 4.87 -3.06 -2.21
CA THR A 45 3.50 -3.60 -2.37
C THR A 45 3.25 -4.73 -1.39
N VAL A 46 2.01 -4.84 -0.92
CA VAL A 46 1.53 -5.94 -0.07
C VAL A 46 0.57 -6.78 -0.90
N GLU A 47 0.93 -8.02 -1.16
CA GLU A 47 0.16 -8.93 -1.99
C GLU A 47 -0.44 -10.06 -1.16
N ALA A 48 -1.64 -10.48 -1.57
CA ALA A 48 -2.35 -11.62 -1.02
C ALA A 48 -3.25 -12.23 -2.11
N PRO A 49 -3.54 -13.54 -2.05
CA PRO A 49 -4.46 -14.18 -2.98
C PRO A 49 -5.80 -13.44 -3.05
N GLU A 50 -6.34 -13.29 -4.26
CA GLU A 50 -7.56 -12.50 -4.48
C GLU A 50 -8.73 -12.94 -3.61
N ALA A 51 -8.98 -14.24 -3.52
CA ALA A 51 -10.02 -14.80 -2.66
C ALA A 51 -9.86 -14.38 -1.19
N LEU A 52 -8.61 -14.31 -0.70
CA LEU A 52 -8.31 -13.86 0.66
C LEU A 52 -8.55 -12.36 0.83
N ARG A 53 -8.21 -11.54 -0.18
CA ARG A 53 -8.48 -10.09 -0.19
C ARG A 53 -9.99 -9.81 -0.14
N ILE A 54 -10.77 -10.52 -0.96
CA ILE A 54 -12.24 -10.41 -1.00
C ILE A 54 -12.83 -10.77 0.36
N ARG A 55 -12.47 -11.94 0.90
CA ARG A 55 -12.94 -12.39 2.20
C ARG A 55 -12.63 -11.38 3.31
N ARG A 56 -11.39 -10.90 3.39
CA ARG A 56 -10.97 -9.90 4.39
C ARG A 56 -11.74 -8.58 4.26
N ALA A 57 -12.05 -8.14 3.05
CA ALA A 57 -12.84 -6.93 2.83
C ALA A 57 -14.27 -7.09 3.39
N GLN A 58 -14.90 -8.25 3.17
CA GLN A 58 -16.23 -8.55 3.71
C GLN A 58 -16.22 -8.71 5.23
N ASP A 59 -15.24 -9.45 5.76
CA ASP A 59 -15.11 -9.69 7.20
C ASP A 59 -14.88 -8.38 7.95
N ARG A 60 -14.02 -7.49 7.42
CA ARG A 60 -13.82 -6.15 7.97
C ARG A 60 -15.11 -5.33 7.98
N ALA A 61 -15.87 -5.34 6.89
CA ALA A 61 -17.16 -4.62 6.84
C ALA A 61 -18.13 -5.14 7.93
N ARG A 62 -18.24 -6.47 8.10
CA ARG A 62 -19.05 -7.08 9.17
C ARG A 62 -18.61 -6.65 10.56
N GLN A 63 -17.30 -6.72 10.83
CA GLN A 63 -16.72 -6.39 12.14
C GLN A 63 -16.96 -4.92 12.53
N HIS A 64 -17.00 -4.02 11.56
CA HIS A 64 -17.27 -2.60 11.79
C HIS A 64 -18.76 -2.22 11.67
N GLY A 65 -19.67 -3.19 11.54
CA GLY A 65 -21.10 -2.92 11.40
C GLY A 65 -21.48 -2.17 10.11
N GLN A 66 -20.65 -2.27 9.07
CA GLN A 66 -20.87 -1.64 7.77
C GLN A 66 -21.68 -2.56 6.85
N VAL A 67 -22.31 -1.98 5.84
CA VAL A 67 -22.91 -2.76 4.75
C VAL A 67 -21.84 -3.63 4.11
N VAL A 68 -22.05 -4.94 4.13
CA VAL A 68 -21.10 -5.91 3.58
C VAL A 68 -21.17 -5.84 2.06
N PRO A 69 -20.07 -5.48 1.37
CA PRO A 69 -20.08 -5.42 -0.08
C PRO A 69 -20.18 -6.82 -0.68
N SER A 70 -20.86 -6.92 -1.81
CA SER A 70 -20.91 -8.15 -2.58
C SER A 70 -19.53 -8.49 -3.16
N GLU A 71 -19.32 -9.75 -3.52
CA GLU A 71 -18.08 -10.16 -4.19
C GLU A 71 -17.87 -9.41 -5.51
N SER A 72 -18.93 -9.24 -6.30
CA SER A 72 -18.86 -8.51 -7.58
C SER A 72 -18.51 -7.03 -7.40
N GLU A 73 -18.98 -6.39 -6.32
CA GLU A 73 -18.61 -5.01 -5.99
C GLU A 73 -17.11 -4.90 -5.64
N ILE A 74 -16.58 -5.88 -4.88
CA ILE A 74 -15.15 -5.90 -4.55
C ILE A 74 -14.33 -6.15 -5.81
N GLN A 75 -14.70 -7.14 -6.63
CA GLN A 75 -14.03 -7.43 -7.89
C GLN A 75 -14.02 -6.23 -8.84
N ALA A 76 -15.14 -5.51 -8.95
CA ALA A 76 -15.21 -4.29 -9.75
C ALA A 76 -14.30 -3.17 -9.22
N ARG A 77 -14.02 -3.12 -7.91
CA ARG A 77 -13.03 -2.20 -7.34
C ARG A 77 -11.61 -2.65 -7.66
N LEU A 78 -11.32 -3.93 -7.52
CA LEU A 78 -10.01 -4.51 -7.86
C LEU A 78 -9.66 -4.32 -9.34
N ALA A 79 -10.63 -4.49 -10.24
CA ALA A 79 -10.45 -4.33 -11.69
C ALA A 79 -10.11 -2.90 -12.13
N ARG A 80 -10.28 -1.90 -11.26
CA ARG A 80 -9.91 -0.49 -11.53
C ARG A 80 -8.50 -0.15 -11.05
N GLN A 81 -7.82 -1.09 -10.40
CA GLN A 81 -6.45 -0.96 -9.93
C GLN A 81 -5.53 -1.77 -10.83
N TRP A 82 -4.23 -1.57 -10.69
CA TRP A 82 -3.25 -2.41 -11.34
C TRP A 82 -3.40 -3.88 -10.92
N THR A 83 -2.95 -4.77 -11.80
CA THR A 83 -2.82 -6.19 -11.49
C THR A 83 -1.67 -6.41 -10.51
N GLU A 84 -1.68 -7.55 -9.83
CA GLU A 84 -0.55 -7.97 -8.99
C GLU A 84 0.77 -7.98 -9.78
N ALA A 85 0.77 -8.54 -11.00
CA ALA A 85 1.95 -8.60 -11.84
C ALA A 85 2.52 -7.21 -12.14
N GLN A 86 1.64 -6.22 -12.39
CA GLN A 86 2.07 -4.83 -12.62
C GLN A 86 2.68 -4.21 -11.36
N ARG A 87 2.03 -4.34 -10.19
CA ARG A 87 2.57 -3.82 -8.92
C ARG A 87 3.89 -4.47 -8.55
N VAL A 88 3.97 -5.80 -8.61
CA VAL A 88 5.18 -6.57 -8.31
C VAL A 88 6.34 -6.19 -9.24
N SER A 89 6.06 -5.93 -10.52
CA SER A 89 7.10 -5.52 -11.48
C SER A 89 7.66 -4.12 -11.23
N LYS A 90 6.98 -3.30 -10.42
CA LYS A 90 7.32 -1.90 -10.17
C LYS A 90 7.74 -1.61 -8.73
N ALA A 91 7.40 -2.46 -7.78
CA ALA A 91 7.78 -2.28 -6.40
C ALA A 91 9.21 -2.76 -6.15
N ASP A 92 9.96 -2.03 -5.33
CA ASP A 92 11.30 -2.44 -4.87
C ASP A 92 11.20 -3.63 -3.91
N HIS A 93 10.11 -3.69 -3.14
CA HIS A 93 9.84 -4.78 -2.21
C HIS A 93 8.40 -5.29 -2.31
N VAL A 94 8.24 -6.60 -2.07
CA VAL A 94 6.94 -7.28 -2.06
C VAL A 94 6.76 -8.01 -0.73
N LEU A 95 5.75 -7.62 0.04
CA LEU A 95 5.30 -8.36 1.22
C LEU A 95 4.20 -9.35 0.83
N ARG A 96 4.31 -10.59 1.29
CA ARG A 96 3.27 -11.62 1.11
C ARG A 96 2.46 -11.77 2.38
N ASN A 97 1.19 -11.39 2.31
CA ASN A 97 0.21 -11.52 3.39
C ASN A 97 -0.85 -12.57 3.03
N ASP A 98 -0.38 -13.77 2.71
CA ASP A 98 -1.18 -14.88 2.17
C ASP A 98 -1.66 -15.89 3.23
N ALA A 99 -1.40 -15.59 4.50
CA ALA A 99 -1.64 -16.44 5.68
C ALA A 99 -0.82 -17.74 5.74
N LYS A 100 0.17 -17.92 4.84
CA LYS A 100 1.16 -19.00 4.89
C LYS A 100 2.47 -18.47 5.45
N ASP A 101 2.92 -17.34 4.92
CA ASP A 101 4.13 -16.68 5.37
C ASP A 101 3.84 -15.73 6.55
N ALA A 102 4.72 -15.77 7.55
CA ALA A 102 4.64 -14.82 8.65
C ALA A 102 4.96 -13.41 8.12
N LEU A 103 4.03 -12.46 8.33
CA LEU A 103 4.19 -11.10 7.82
C LEU A 103 5.22 -10.30 8.63
N LEU A 104 5.25 -10.47 9.96
CA LEU A 104 6.10 -9.68 10.85
C LEU A 104 7.61 -9.83 10.52
N PRO A 105 8.16 -11.04 10.31
CA PRO A 105 9.55 -11.18 9.89
C PRO A 105 9.89 -10.45 8.58
N GLN A 106 8.99 -10.48 7.60
CA GLN A 106 9.20 -9.78 6.33
C GLN A 106 9.23 -8.26 6.54
N VAL A 107 8.31 -7.72 7.33
CA VAL A 107 8.26 -6.29 7.69
C VAL A 107 9.54 -5.89 8.44
N LEU A 108 9.99 -6.69 9.41
CA LEU A 108 11.20 -6.39 10.19
C LEU A 108 12.45 -6.41 9.32
N ALA A 109 12.56 -7.33 8.36
CA ALA A 109 13.68 -7.39 7.43
C ALA A 109 13.76 -6.12 6.58
N ILE A 110 12.63 -5.66 6.04
CA ILE A 110 12.58 -4.43 5.23
C ILE A 110 12.84 -3.20 6.11
N TRP A 111 12.23 -3.15 7.30
CA TRP A 111 12.46 -2.05 8.24
C TRP A 111 13.94 -1.94 8.63
N ALA A 112 14.63 -3.06 8.86
CA ALA A 112 16.05 -3.06 9.12
C ALA A 112 16.85 -2.50 7.93
N LEU A 113 16.53 -2.91 6.70
CA LEU A 113 17.18 -2.35 5.50
C LEU A 113 16.98 -0.84 5.36
N LEU A 114 15.77 -0.33 5.64
CA LEU A 114 15.44 1.08 5.54
C LEU A 114 16.04 1.94 6.66
N THR A 115 16.44 1.32 7.78
CA THR A 115 16.95 2.03 8.96
C THR A 115 18.43 1.78 9.25
N GLN A 116 19.09 0.90 8.49
CA GLN A 116 20.53 0.70 8.56
C GLN A 116 21.26 1.90 7.97
N GLU A 117 22.23 2.43 8.71
CA GLU A 117 23.08 3.54 8.27
C GLU A 117 23.89 3.11 7.04
N SER A 118 23.77 3.87 5.94
CA SER A 118 24.86 3.94 4.96
C SER A 118 25.96 4.79 5.62
N HIS A 119 26.94 4.13 6.22
CA HIS A 119 28.20 4.77 6.64
C HIS A 119 28.96 5.33 5.42
#